data_AF-A0A1B8W2I4-F1
#
_entry.id   AF-A0A1B8W2I4-F1
#
_cell.length_a   1.000
_cell.length_b   1.000
_cell.length_c   1.000
_cell.angle_alpha   90.00
_cell.angle_beta   90.00
_cell.angle_gamma   90.00
#
_symmetry.space_group_name_H-M   'P 1'
#
loop_
_entity.id
_entity.type
_entity.pdbx_description
1 polymer ?
#
loop_
_entity_poly.entity_id
_entity_poly.type
_entity_poly.pdbx_seq_one_letter_code
_entity_poly.pdbx_strand_id
1 'polypeptide(L)'
;MKKVLDWVGGKINDFTGETEREQLVSELKALHKAYMSNITDIIDTTNNRIQSYNDTIRKLNGFRKNKVSLTISSLYRFLSKFGNVFQTKLFAAESGKEEIILPEKIFESKTKYIEDNDWEKKEYIKKILFKTVFGARMEIRKKNQVLRETLGQYRLEIASTESQARLIQEKVATDIRISKIYESNIRMIDDVIEEKIIPELELIDAFMEAEAIKNVIIAKRELQNIPVNRKITLLNGTLHEKHYRFIRNAFLFYQIGKKIYDTPVLTRLLHEETSERDLIEVEKHTEALQEQSRMLNNASILEGQDGGASRDC
;
A
#
# COMPACT_ATOMS: atom_id res chain seq x y z
N MET A 1 21.50 -47.44 46.55
CA MET A 1 22.61 -46.75 45.84
C MET A 1 22.14 -45.60 44.94
N LYS A 2 21.23 -45.79 43.97
CA LYS A 2 20.69 -44.70 43.12
C LYS A 2 20.17 -43.48 43.92
N LYS A 3 19.28 -43.69 44.90
CA LYS A 3 18.71 -42.60 45.72
C LYS A 3 19.73 -41.77 46.53
N VAL A 4 20.87 -42.35 46.91
CA VAL A 4 21.92 -41.64 47.68
C VAL A 4 22.79 -40.82 46.75
N LEU A 5 23.12 -41.36 45.56
CA LEU A 5 23.81 -40.64 44.51
C LEU A 5 22.99 -39.47 43.96
N ASP A 6 21.67 -39.63 43.83
CA ASP A 6 20.77 -38.55 43.40
C ASP A 6 20.67 -37.44 44.46
N TRP A 7 20.66 -37.78 45.75
CA TRP A 7 20.64 -36.80 46.85
C TRP A 7 21.96 -36.03 46.99
N VAL A 8 23.10 -36.73 46.90
CA VAL A 8 24.43 -36.11 46.94
C VAL A 8 24.66 -35.26 45.69
N GLY A 9 24.22 -35.74 44.51
CA GLY A 9 24.24 -34.98 43.27
C GLY A 9 23.41 -33.69 43.35
N GLY A 10 22.21 -33.74 43.94
CA GLY A 10 21.38 -32.56 44.17
C GLY A 10 22.07 -31.52 45.05
N LYS A 11 22.67 -31.93 46.18
CA LYS A 11 23.41 -31.01 47.07
C LYS A 11 24.65 -30.41 46.44
N ILE A 12 25.39 -31.19 45.63
CA ILE A 12 26.57 -30.70 44.91
C ILE A 12 26.15 -29.70 43.84
N ASN A 13 25.06 -29.97 43.11
CA ASN A 13 24.52 -29.06 42.10
C ASN A 13 24.09 -27.72 42.69
N ASP A 14 23.36 -27.74 43.82
CA ASP A 14 22.94 -26.51 44.50
C ASP A 14 24.14 -25.72 45.05
N PHE A 15 25.15 -26.40 45.59
CA PHE A 15 26.35 -25.76 46.13
C PHE A 15 27.24 -25.12 45.06
N THR A 16 27.36 -25.80 43.91
CA THR A 16 28.18 -25.38 42.77
C THR A 16 27.52 -24.31 41.91
N GLY A 17 26.18 -24.20 41.96
CA GLY A 17 25.38 -23.26 41.16
C GLY A 17 24.82 -23.86 39.88
N GLU A 18 24.87 -25.18 39.71
CA GLU A 18 24.39 -25.86 38.50
C GLU A 18 22.89 -25.82 38.35
N THR A 19 22.13 -25.93 39.45
CA THR A 19 20.67 -25.83 39.43
C THR A 19 20.22 -24.49 38.85
N GLU A 20 20.94 -23.42 39.18
CA GLU A 20 20.71 -22.08 38.62
C GLU A 20 21.09 -22.02 37.14
N ARG A 21 22.19 -22.65 36.72
CA ARG A 21 22.59 -22.76 35.31
C ARG A 21 21.50 -23.46 34.48
N GLU A 22 21.02 -24.61 34.96
CA GLU A 22 19.95 -25.39 34.31
C GLU A 22 18.69 -24.53 34.14
N GLN A 23 18.32 -23.75 35.16
CA GLN A 23 17.19 -22.81 35.08
C GLN A 23 17.42 -21.72 34.03
N LEU A 24 18.59 -21.07 34.02
CA LEU A 24 18.94 -20.02 33.05
C LEU A 24 18.96 -20.53 31.61
N VAL A 25 19.51 -21.71 31.37
CA VAL A 25 19.53 -22.34 30.03
C VAL A 25 18.12 -22.73 29.60
N SER A 26 17.30 -23.27 30.52
CA SER A 26 15.89 -23.58 30.23
C SER A 26 15.09 -22.32 29.90
N GLU A 27 15.32 -21.22 30.61
CA GLU A 27 14.69 -19.94 30.35
C GLU A 27 15.12 -19.37 28.99
N LEU A 28 16.41 -19.46 28.66
CA LEU A 28 16.95 -19.00 27.38
C LEU A 28 16.43 -19.83 26.20
N LYS A 29 16.27 -21.16 26.37
CA LYS A 29 15.60 -22.06 25.41
C LYS A 29 14.15 -21.68 25.17
N ALA A 30 13.38 -21.50 26.26
CA ALA A 30 11.97 -21.14 26.17
C ALA A 30 11.80 -19.77 25.48
N LEU A 31 12.63 -18.79 25.85
CA LEU A 31 12.64 -17.46 25.26
C LEU A 31 13.00 -17.51 23.77
N HIS A 32 14.05 -18.25 23.38
CA HIS A 32 14.47 -18.39 21.99
C HIS A 32 13.39 -19.05 21.13
N LYS A 33 12.77 -20.12 21.63
CA LYS A 33 11.67 -20.81 20.93
C LYS A 33 10.45 -19.91 20.75
N ALA A 34 10.07 -19.17 21.78
CA ALA A 34 8.95 -18.23 21.71
C ALA A 34 9.24 -17.10 20.71
N TYR A 35 10.45 -16.55 20.73
CA TYR A 35 10.88 -15.51 19.80
C TYR A 35 10.90 -15.99 18.34
N MET A 36 11.43 -17.20 18.08
CA MET A 36 11.40 -17.85 16.76
C MET A 36 9.97 -17.94 16.23
N SER A 37 9.05 -18.50 17.03
CA SER A 37 7.65 -18.62 16.64
C SER A 37 7.04 -17.26 16.31
N ASN A 38 7.24 -16.26 17.19
CA ASN A 38 6.65 -14.94 17.03
C ASN A 38 7.16 -14.22 15.77
N ILE A 39 8.47 -14.24 15.53
CA ILE A 39 9.05 -13.59 14.34
C ILE A 39 8.65 -14.31 13.06
N THR A 40 8.61 -15.64 13.04
CA THR A 40 8.09 -16.40 11.90
C THR A 40 6.65 -16.00 11.60
N ASP A 41 5.77 -16.00 12.61
CA ASP A 41 4.37 -15.60 12.44
C ASP A 41 4.22 -14.17 11.92
N ILE A 42 5.03 -13.23 12.44
CA ILE A 42 5.05 -11.83 12.01
C ILE A 42 5.49 -11.71 10.54
N ILE A 43 6.56 -12.40 10.14
CA ILE A 43 7.09 -12.37 8.79
C ILE A 43 6.11 -13.00 7.81
N ASP A 44 5.57 -14.18 8.12
CA ASP A 44 4.60 -14.87 7.26
C ASP A 44 3.34 -14.03 7.05
N THR A 45 2.81 -13.43 8.13
CA THR A 45 1.67 -12.52 8.04
C THR A 45 1.99 -11.30 7.17
N THR A 46 3.20 -10.76 7.26
CA THR A 46 3.63 -9.60 6.49
C THR A 46 3.84 -9.95 5.02
N ASN A 47 4.45 -11.10 4.72
CA ASN A 47 4.67 -11.57 3.37
C ASN A 47 3.35 -11.90 2.66
N ASN A 48 2.38 -12.51 3.36
CA ASN A 48 1.03 -12.71 2.83
C ASN A 48 0.35 -11.37 2.44
N ARG A 49 0.55 -10.32 3.24
CA ARG A 49 0.06 -8.96 2.93
C ARG A 49 0.78 -8.35 1.73
N ILE A 50 2.10 -8.50 1.65
CA ILE A 50 2.93 -8.06 0.51
C ILE A 50 2.49 -8.76 -0.77
N GLN A 51 2.18 -10.05 -0.71
CA GLN A 51 1.74 -10.82 -1.87
C GLN A 51 0.38 -10.34 -2.38
N SER A 52 -0.57 -10.13 -1.47
CA SER A 52 -1.89 -9.54 -1.77
C SER A 52 -1.76 -8.13 -2.38
N TYR A 53 -0.84 -7.33 -1.86
CA TYR A 53 -0.49 -6.03 -2.40
C TYR A 53 0.04 -6.14 -3.84
N ASN A 54 1.02 -7.02 -4.08
CA ASN A 54 1.62 -7.23 -5.40
C ASN A 54 0.60 -7.74 -6.44
N ASP A 55 -0.35 -8.59 -6.04
CA ASP A 55 -1.47 -9.00 -6.89
C ASP A 55 -2.36 -7.82 -7.28
N THR A 56 -2.64 -6.93 -6.32
CA THR A 56 -3.42 -5.71 -6.55
C THR A 56 -2.72 -4.77 -7.54
N ILE A 57 -1.41 -4.56 -7.36
CA ILE A 57 -0.58 -3.77 -8.28
C ILE A 57 -0.60 -4.36 -9.70
N ARG A 58 -0.47 -5.67 -9.85
CA ARG A 58 -0.56 -6.34 -11.16
C ARG A 58 -1.92 -6.09 -11.83
N LYS A 59 -3.03 -6.24 -11.10
CA LYS A 59 -4.38 -5.98 -11.60
C LYS A 59 -4.56 -4.51 -12.00
N LEU A 60 -4.12 -3.59 -11.15
CA LEU A 60 -4.16 -2.15 -11.40
C LEU A 60 -3.37 -1.76 -12.66
N ASN A 61 -2.15 -2.27 -12.82
CA ASN A 61 -1.33 -2.05 -14.02
C ASN A 61 -2.03 -2.56 -15.28
N GLY A 62 -2.66 -3.73 -15.21
CA GLY A 62 -3.48 -4.28 -16.30
C GLY A 62 -4.66 -3.37 -16.64
N PHE A 63 -5.41 -2.93 -15.64
CA PHE A 63 -6.56 -2.03 -15.81
C PHE A 63 -6.16 -0.68 -16.42
N ARG A 64 -5.09 -0.06 -15.91
CA ARG A 64 -4.55 1.21 -16.43
C ARG A 64 -4.14 1.09 -17.89
N LYS A 65 -3.36 0.05 -18.22
CA LYS A 65 -2.83 -0.15 -19.56
C LYS A 65 -3.93 -0.46 -20.57
N ASN A 66 -4.89 -1.31 -20.22
CA ASN A 66 -5.82 -1.88 -21.18
C ASN A 66 -7.16 -1.13 -21.28
N LYS A 67 -7.61 -0.48 -20.20
CA LYS A 67 -8.90 0.24 -20.19
C LYS A 67 -8.69 1.76 -20.10
N VAL A 68 -8.12 2.22 -18.99
CA VAL A 68 -8.02 3.67 -18.69
C VAL A 68 -7.22 4.44 -19.76
N SER A 69 -6.17 3.83 -20.32
CA SER A 69 -5.41 4.42 -21.42
C SER A 69 -6.27 4.74 -22.65
N LEU A 70 -7.22 3.85 -22.98
CA LEU A 70 -8.15 4.02 -24.09
C LEU A 70 -9.19 5.08 -23.76
N THR A 71 -9.73 5.05 -22.54
CA THR A 71 -10.71 6.02 -22.04
C THR A 71 -10.17 7.44 -22.04
N ILE A 72 -8.97 7.65 -21.50
CA ILE A 72 -8.30 8.97 -21.51
C ILE A 72 -7.95 9.39 -22.95
N SER A 73 -7.55 8.46 -23.82
CA SER A 73 -7.27 8.75 -25.23
C SER A 73 -8.54 9.16 -26.00
N SER A 74 -9.68 8.54 -25.69
CA SER A 74 -10.98 8.90 -26.25
C SER A 74 -11.36 10.33 -25.85
N LEU A 75 -11.24 10.64 -24.55
CA LEU A 75 -11.52 11.98 -24.05
C LEU A 75 -10.60 13.03 -24.65
N TYR A 76 -9.31 12.71 -24.79
CA TYR A 76 -8.33 13.58 -25.48
C TYR A 76 -8.79 13.93 -26.89
N ARG A 77 -9.22 12.93 -27.69
CA ARG A 77 -9.69 13.15 -29.07
C ARG A 77 -10.92 14.06 -29.11
N PHE A 78 -11.87 13.85 -28.21
CA PHE A 78 -13.07 14.69 -28.13
C PHE A 78 -12.76 16.12 -27.72
N LEU A 79 -12.02 16.32 -26.62
CA LEU A 79 -11.66 17.65 -26.14
C LEU A 79 -10.81 18.44 -27.16
N SER A 80 -10.00 17.75 -27.96
CA SER A 80 -9.20 18.35 -29.04
C SER A 80 -10.05 19.03 -30.12
N LYS A 81 -11.34 18.65 -30.26
CA LYS A 81 -12.29 19.34 -31.15
C LYS A 81 -12.67 20.73 -30.63
N PHE A 82 -12.60 20.94 -29.32
CA PHE A 82 -13.05 22.15 -28.62
C PHE A 82 -11.91 23.08 -28.18
N GLY A 83 -10.66 22.59 -28.16
CA GLY A 83 -9.49 23.38 -27.79
C GLY A 83 -8.18 22.58 -27.78
N ASN A 84 -7.09 23.24 -27.42
CA ASN A 84 -5.77 22.61 -27.35
C ASN A 84 -5.63 21.76 -26.08
N VAL A 85 -5.35 20.48 -26.26
CA VAL A 85 -5.09 19.53 -25.17
C VAL A 85 -3.72 18.88 -25.41
N PHE A 86 -2.95 18.68 -24.34
CA PHE A 86 -1.72 17.89 -24.43
C PHE A 86 -2.01 16.40 -24.27
N GLN A 87 -1.49 15.58 -25.18
CA GLN A 87 -1.58 14.13 -25.11
C GLN A 87 -0.88 13.57 -23.85
N THR A 88 -1.38 12.45 -23.32
CA THR A 88 -0.78 11.70 -22.21
C THR A 88 0.67 11.29 -22.49
N LYS A 89 1.46 11.15 -21.43
CA LYS A 89 2.80 10.55 -21.53
C LYS A 89 2.70 9.03 -21.67
N LEU A 90 3.82 8.39 -22.04
CA LEU A 90 3.95 6.94 -22.09
C LEU A 90 3.58 6.33 -20.72
N PHE A 91 2.75 5.28 -20.75
CA PHE A 91 2.36 4.51 -19.57
C PHE A 91 3.59 4.02 -18.79
N ALA A 92 3.65 4.36 -17.50
CA ALA A 92 4.64 3.84 -16.56
C ALA A 92 3.94 2.86 -15.60
N ALA A 93 4.42 1.61 -15.58
CA ALA A 93 3.88 0.59 -14.69
C ALA A 93 4.34 0.81 -13.24
N GLU A 94 3.49 0.43 -12.28
CA GLU A 94 3.87 0.43 -10.87
C GLU A 94 4.71 -0.81 -10.51
N SER A 95 5.71 -0.66 -9.64
CA SER A 95 6.48 -1.77 -9.06
C SER A 95 5.82 -2.38 -7.83
N GLY A 96 6.04 -3.68 -7.61
CA GLY A 96 5.66 -4.37 -6.38
C GLY A 96 6.70 -4.24 -5.28
N LYS A 97 6.40 -4.78 -4.10
CA LYS A 97 7.34 -4.90 -2.98
C LYS A 97 8.01 -6.26 -2.93
N GLU A 98 9.26 -6.27 -2.48
CA GLU A 98 9.99 -7.50 -2.17
C GLU A 98 9.50 -8.12 -0.85
N GLU A 99 9.55 -9.45 -0.78
CA GLU A 99 9.22 -10.19 0.43
C GLU A 99 10.33 -10.05 1.49
N ILE A 100 9.93 -10.12 2.76
CA ILE A 100 10.85 -10.05 3.89
C ILE A 100 11.45 -11.44 4.10
N ILE A 101 12.79 -11.50 4.10
CA ILE A 101 13.54 -12.74 4.33
C ILE A 101 13.89 -12.85 5.81
N LEU A 102 13.60 -13.99 6.42
CA LEU A 102 14.00 -14.32 7.78
C LEU A 102 15.54 -14.40 7.87
N PRO A 103 16.20 -13.69 8.81
CA PRO A 103 17.64 -13.79 8.98
C PRO A 103 18.04 -15.06 9.76
N GLU A 104 17.91 -16.22 9.10
CA GLU A 104 18.16 -17.58 9.65
C GLU A 104 19.49 -17.69 10.41
N LYS A 105 20.55 -17.07 9.87
CA LYS A 105 21.91 -17.07 10.44
C LYS A 105 21.97 -16.53 11.87
N ILE A 106 21.13 -15.54 12.22
CA ILE A 106 21.09 -14.98 13.57
C ILE A 106 20.51 -16.03 14.54
N PHE A 107 19.48 -16.75 14.11
CA PHE A 107 18.83 -17.78 14.92
C PHE A 107 19.71 -19.02 15.11
N GLU A 108 20.42 -19.45 14.06
CA GLU A 108 21.40 -20.54 14.14
C GLU A 108 22.50 -20.24 15.17
N SER A 109 23.01 -19.00 15.20
CA SER A 109 24.05 -18.61 16.16
C SER A 109 23.59 -18.71 17.61
N LYS A 110 22.33 -18.34 17.90
CA LYS A 110 21.74 -18.42 19.25
C LYS A 110 21.37 -19.86 19.62
N THR A 111 20.90 -20.66 18.64
CA THR A 111 20.66 -22.10 18.81
C THR A 111 21.95 -22.82 19.22
N LYS A 112 23.05 -22.56 18.51
CA LYS A 112 24.35 -23.13 18.82
C LYS A 112 24.85 -22.71 20.21
N TYR A 113 24.68 -21.44 20.59
CA TYR A 113 25.04 -20.98 21.93
C TYR A 113 24.25 -21.71 23.04
N ILE A 114 22.97 -21.98 22.82
CA ILE A 114 22.13 -22.76 23.74
C ILE A 114 22.66 -24.19 23.88
N GLU A 115 22.94 -24.85 22.75
CA GLU A 115 23.46 -26.22 22.71
C GLU A 115 24.82 -26.32 23.42
N ASP A 116 25.74 -25.39 23.15
CA ASP A 116 27.07 -25.35 23.77
C ASP A 116 27.02 -25.18 25.31
N ASN A 117 25.94 -24.60 25.82
CA ASN A 117 25.72 -24.40 27.26
C ASN A 117 24.82 -25.48 27.88
N ASP A 118 24.22 -26.39 27.12
CA ASP A 118 23.30 -27.41 27.61
C ASP A 118 24.01 -28.76 27.85
N TRP A 119 24.79 -28.86 28.93
CA TRP A 119 25.50 -30.11 29.23
C TRP A 119 24.62 -31.15 29.90
N GLU A 120 24.90 -32.43 29.62
CA GLU A 120 24.28 -33.52 30.36
C GLU A 120 24.83 -33.61 31.81
N LYS A 121 23.94 -33.92 32.76
CA LYS A 121 24.29 -34.09 34.20
C LYS A 121 25.50 -35.02 34.44
N LYS A 122 25.68 -36.05 33.61
CA LYS A 122 26.80 -37.00 33.75
C LYS A 122 28.15 -36.40 33.33
N GLU A 123 28.17 -35.55 32.31
CA GLU A 123 29.37 -34.85 31.86
C GLU A 123 29.81 -33.78 32.87
N TYR A 124 28.83 -33.08 33.42
CA TYR A 124 29.01 -32.08 34.45
C TYR A 124 29.60 -32.68 35.74
N ILE A 125 29.00 -33.76 36.26
CA ILE A 125 29.49 -34.44 37.48
C ILE A 125 30.91 -34.99 37.29
N LYS A 126 31.25 -35.52 36.10
CA LYS A 126 32.63 -35.91 35.79
C LYS A 126 33.58 -34.72 35.83
N LYS A 127 33.23 -33.58 35.24
CA LYS A 127 34.10 -32.37 35.26
C LYS A 127 34.31 -31.81 36.67
N ILE A 128 33.32 -31.86 37.56
CA ILE A 128 33.47 -31.46 38.98
C ILE A 128 34.28 -32.48 39.79
N LEU A 129 34.21 -33.77 39.46
CA LEU A 129 35.04 -34.76 40.16
C LEU A 129 36.53 -34.58 39.81
N PHE A 130 36.84 -34.13 38.59
CA PHE A 130 38.20 -33.85 38.14
C PHE A 130 38.71 -32.44 38.49
N LYS A 131 37.84 -31.46 38.77
CA LYS A 131 38.19 -30.12 39.27
C LYS A 131 37.73 -29.97 40.71
N THR A 132 38.60 -29.71 41.67
CA THR A 132 38.23 -29.46 43.08
C THR A 132 36.93 -28.65 43.23
N VAL A 133 36.00 -29.11 44.09
CA VAL A 133 34.60 -28.60 44.19
C VAL A 133 34.52 -27.06 44.30
N PHE A 134 35.50 -26.42 44.96
CA PHE A 134 35.60 -24.96 45.04
C PHE A 134 35.98 -24.28 43.72
N GLY A 135 36.89 -24.87 42.93
CA GLY A 135 37.26 -24.37 41.60
C GLY A 135 36.10 -24.49 40.62
N ALA A 136 35.39 -25.62 40.64
CA ALA A 136 34.18 -25.81 39.85
C ALA A 136 33.10 -24.76 40.18
N ARG A 137 32.84 -24.51 41.47
CA ARG A 137 31.88 -23.49 41.93
C ARG A 137 32.20 -22.08 41.42
N MET A 138 33.48 -21.68 41.42
CA MET A 138 33.87 -20.34 40.95
C MET A 138 33.66 -20.21 39.44
N GLU A 139 33.99 -21.24 38.66
CA GLU A 139 33.79 -21.27 37.21
C GLU A 139 32.31 -21.25 36.82
N ILE A 140 31.47 -22.01 37.52
CA ILE A 140 30.02 -22.06 37.27
C ILE A 140 29.36 -20.75 37.64
N ARG A 141 29.73 -20.13 38.75
CA ARG A 141 29.22 -18.79 39.10
C ARG A 141 29.56 -17.75 38.03
N LYS A 142 30.78 -17.77 37.49
CA LYS A 142 31.15 -16.92 36.35
C LYS A 142 30.28 -17.21 35.12
N LYS A 143 30.02 -18.49 34.82
CA LYS A 143 29.15 -18.87 33.70
C LYS A 143 27.69 -18.45 33.92
N ASN A 144 27.15 -18.60 35.13
CA ASN A 144 25.80 -18.13 35.46
C ASN A 144 25.68 -16.62 35.32
N GLN A 145 26.71 -15.87 35.73
CA GLN A 145 26.74 -14.43 35.51
C GLN A 145 26.70 -14.09 34.01
N VAL A 146 27.55 -14.72 33.19
CA VAL A 146 27.56 -14.53 31.74
C VAL A 146 26.21 -14.93 31.11
N LEU A 147 25.59 -16.02 31.57
CA LEU A 147 24.27 -16.46 31.10
C LEU A 147 23.18 -15.44 31.45
N ARG A 148 23.18 -14.88 32.66
CA ARG A 148 22.24 -13.81 33.06
C ARG A 148 22.43 -12.56 32.20
N GLU A 149 23.66 -12.13 31.99
CA GLU A 149 23.99 -10.99 31.12
C GLU A 149 23.53 -11.25 29.69
N THR A 150 23.79 -12.44 29.16
CA THR A 150 23.36 -12.86 27.81
C THR A 150 21.83 -12.90 27.70
N LEU A 151 21.13 -13.41 28.71
CA LEU A 151 19.67 -13.46 28.74
C LEU A 151 19.07 -12.05 28.78
N GLY A 152 19.65 -11.15 29.57
CA GLY A 152 19.27 -9.74 29.61
C GLY A 152 19.47 -9.03 28.26
N GLN A 153 20.65 -9.17 27.66
CA GLN A 153 20.95 -8.64 26.33
C GLN A 153 20.01 -9.21 25.27
N TYR A 154 19.73 -10.52 25.35
CA TYR A 154 18.88 -11.18 24.37
C TYR A 154 17.43 -10.72 24.46
N ARG A 155 16.91 -10.46 25.66
CA ARG A 155 15.59 -9.82 25.83
C ARG A 155 15.51 -8.42 25.19
N LEU A 156 16.57 -7.61 25.35
CA LEU A 156 16.63 -6.29 24.73
C LEU A 156 16.70 -6.39 23.21
N GLU A 157 17.49 -7.33 22.68
CA GLU A 157 17.59 -7.63 21.25
C GLU A 157 16.22 -8.04 20.69
N ILE A 158 15.53 -8.97 21.35
CA ILE A 158 14.16 -9.40 21.00
C ILE A 158 13.20 -8.21 20.96
N ALA A 159 13.16 -7.40 22.01
CA ALA A 159 12.25 -6.26 22.08
C ALA A 159 12.52 -5.23 20.97
N SER A 160 13.80 -5.00 20.64
CA SER A 160 14.19 -4.12 19.54
C SER A 160 13.73 -4.67 18.19
N THR A 161 13.99 -5.95 17.92
CA THR A 161 13.60 -6.59 16.65
C THR A 161 12.08 -6.69 16.50
N GLU A 162 11.35 -7.01 17.57
CA GLU A 162 9.89 -7.00 17.56
C GLU A 162 9.32 -5.61 17.26
N SER A 163 9.92 -4.56 17.84
CA SER A 163 9.56 -3.17 17.55
C SER A 163 9.78 -2.82 16.07
N GLN A 164 10.95 -3.16 15.52
CA GLN A 164 11.25 -2.96 14.10
C GLN A 164 10.28 -3.73 13.19
N ALA A 165 9.95 -4.98 13.54
CA ALA A 165 9.03 -5.79 12.75
C ALA A 165 7.61 -5.21 12.76
N ARG A 166 7.16 -4.64 13.89
CA ARG A 166 5.88 -3.91 13.97
C ARG A 166 5.88 -2.65 13.09
N LEU A 167 6.96 -1.87 13.09
CA LEU A 167 7.08 -0.70 12.21
C LEU A 167 6.98 -1.09 10.73
N ILE A 168 7.60 -2.21 10.34
CA ILE A 168 7.49 -2.73 8.97
C ILE A 168 6.04 -3.15 8.66
N GLN A 169 5.36 -3.84 9.59
CA GLN A 169 3.95 -4.19 9.43
C GLN A 169 3.04 -2.96 9.24
N GLU A 170 3.25 -1.91 10.02
CA GLU A 170 2.50 -0.65 9.93
C GLU A 170 2.76 0.05 8.59
N LYS A 171 4.02 0.05 8.13
CA LYS A 171 4.37 0.57 6.82
C LYS A 171 3.66 -0.18 5.70
N VAL A 172 3.72 -1.51 5.70
CA VAL A 172 3.01 -2.36 4.71
C VAL A 172 1.51 -2.12 4.74
N ALA A 173 0.91 -1.97 5.92
CA ALA A 173 -0.51 -1.65 6.05
C ALA A 173 -0.86 -0.28 5.43
N THR A 174 -0.01 0.72 5.65
CA THR A 174 -0.14 2.06 5.07
C THR A 174 -0.03 2.02 3.56
N ASP A 175 0.94 1.28 3.02
CA ASP A 175 1.12 1.08 1.58
C ASP A 175 -0.12 0.47 0.92
N ILE A 176 -0.69 -0.55 1.56
CA ILE A 176 -1.94 -1.19 1.11
C ILE A 176 -3.07 -0.17 1.11
N ARG A 177 -3.22 0.65 2.14
CA ARG A 177 -4.26 1.69 2.20
C ARG A 177 -4.10 2.69 1.06
N ILE A 178 -2.89 3.21 0.85
CA ILE A 178 -2.60 4.16 -0.23
C ILE A 178 -2.91 3.54 -1.60
N SER A 179 -2.52 2.29 -1.83
CA SER A 179 -2.79 1.61 -3.11
C SER A 179 -4.29 1.46 -3.40
N LYS A 180 -5.11 1.17 -2.38
CA LYS A 180 -6.57 1.07 -2.54
C LYS A 180 -7.20 2.41 -2.92
N ILE A 181 -6.76 3.50 -2.29
CA ILE A 181 -7.25 4.85 -2.61
C ILE A 181 -6.85 5.22 -4.03
N TYR A 182 -5.59 4.96 -4.41
CA TYR A 182 -5.12 5.20 -5.76
C TYR A 182 -5.88 4.37 -6.80
N GLU A 183 -6.13 3.09 -6.55
CA GLU A 183 -6.97 2.24 -7.42
C GLU A 183 -8.38 2.83 -7.57
N SER A 184 -9.00 3.26 -6.46
CA SER A 184 -10.32 3.89 -6.48
C SER A 184 -10.34 5.16 -7.34
N ASN A 185 -9.29 5.98 -7.26
CA ASN A 185 -9.18 7.19 -8.08
C ASN A 185 -9.04 6.85 -9.58
N ILE A 186 -8.25 5.83 -9.91
CA ILE A 186 -8.09 5.38 -11.29
C ILE A 186 -9.40 4.84 -11.86
N ARG A 187 -10.19 4.09 -11.08
CA ARG A 187 -11.52 3.63 -11.47
C ARG A 187 -12.49 4.80 -11.66
N MET A 188 -12.52 5.72 -10.71
CA MET A 188 -13.37 6.91 -10.79
C MET A 188 -13.06 7.75 -12.05
N ILE A 189 -11.79 7.89 -12.42
CA ILE A 189 -11.41 8.57 -13.66
C ILE A 189 -12.03 7.87 -14.87
N ASP A 190 -11.90 6.55 -14.94
CA ASP A 190 -12.44 5.75 -16.04
C ASP A 190 -13.97 5.87 -16.13
N ASP A 191 -14.67 5.62 -15.01
CA ASP A 191 -16.13 5.62 -14.94
C ASP A 191 -16.72 7.00 -15.26
N VAL A 192 -16.18 8.08 -14.70
CA VAL A 192 -16.67 9.45 -14.97
C VAL A 192 -16.47 9.82 -16.44
N ILE A 193 -15.37 9.41 -17.06
CA ILE A 193 -15.14 9.69 -18.47
C ILE A 193 -16.15 8.91 -19.33
N GLU A 194 -16.24 7.60 -19.11
CA GLU A 194 -17.04 6.68 -19.92
C GLU A 194 -18.55 6.95 -19.78
N GLU A 195 -19.03 7.13 -18.55
CA GLU A 195 -20.47 7.20 -18.26
C GLU A 195 -21.03 8.62 -18.33
N LYS A 196 -20.19 9.65 -18.16
CA LYS A 196 -20.66 11.05 -18.03
C LYS A 196 -20.06 11.99 -19.06
N ILE A 197 -18.73 12.06 -19.14
CA ILE A 197 -18.08 13.08 -19.97
C ILE A 197 -18.28 12.79 -21.45
N ILE A 198 -17.98 11.57 -21.91
CA ILE A 198 -18.09 11.24 -23.33
C ILE A 198 -19.54 11.39 -23.84
N PRO A 199 -20.57 10.81 -23.20
CA PRO A 199 -21.94 10.94 -23.69
C PRO A 199 -22.44 12.39 -23.78
N GLU A 200 -22.11 13.21 -22.77
CA GLU A 200 -22.52 14.61 -22.75
C GLU A 200 -21.73 15.44 -23.79
N LEU A 201 -20.43 15.16 -23.99
CA LEU A 201 -19.66 15.80 -25.06
C LEU A 201 -20.18 15.43 -26.46
N GLU A 202 -20.64 14.19 -26.65
CA GLU A 202 -21.28 13.75 -27.90
C GLU A 202 -22.58 14.52 -28.16
N LEU A 203 -23.42 14.68 -27.12
CA LEU A 203 -24.65 15.48 -27.21
C LEU A 203 -24.35 16.94 -27.57
N ILE A 204 -23.35 17.53 -26.93
CA ILE A 204 -22.91 18.90 -27.19
C ILE A 204 -22.38 19.03 -28.62
N ASP A 205 -21.55 18.09 -29.10
CA ASP A 205 -21.01 18.13 -30.46
C ASP A 205 -22.16 18.05 -31.49
N ALA A 206 -23.11 17.13 -31.30
CA ALA A 206 -24.29 17.01 -32.15
C ALA A 206 -25.16 18.28 -32.14
N PHE A 207 -25.33 18.92 -30.98
CA PHE A 207 -26.03 20.20 -30.86
C PHE A 207 -25.35 21.30 -31.71
N MET A 208 -24.01 21.41 -31.61
CA MET A 208 -23.23 22.40 -32.36
C MET A 208 -23.30 22.16 -33.87
N GLU A 209 -23.32 20.89 -34.30
CA GLU A 209 -23.52 20.51 -35.70
C GLU A 209 -24.92 20.89 -36.20
N ALA A 210 -25.96 20.59 -35.42
CA ALA A 210 -27.33 20.95 -35.74
C ALA A 210 -27.53 22.48 -35.82
N GLU A 211 -26.91 23.23 -34.92
CA GLU A 211 -26.93 24.70 -34.95
C GLU A 211 -26.24 25.25 -36.19
N ALA A 212 -25.09 24.68 -36.59
CA ALA A 212 -24.41 25.07 -37.81
C ALA A 212 -25.29 24.82 -39.06
N ILE A 213 -25.96 23.67 -39.13
CA ILE A 213 -26.91 23.34 -40.22
C ILE A 213 -28.07 24.34 -40.25
N LYS A 214 -28.70 24.60 -39.09
CA LYS A 214 -29.79 25.58 -38.94
C LYS A 214 -29.38 26.95 -39.49
N ASN A 215 -28.18 27.42 -39.16
CA ASN A 215 -27.68 28.72 -39.59
C ASN A 215 -27.46 28.77 -41.12
N VAL A 216 -27.00 27.70 -41.74
CA VAL A 216 -26.85 27.59 -43.21
C VAL A 216 -28.20 27.61 -43.92
N ILE A 217 -29.20 26.89 -43.38
CA ILE A 217 -30.58 26.88 -43.91
C ILE A 217 -31.20 28.28 -43.85
N ILE A 218 -31.10 28.96 -42.70
CA ILE A 218 -31.61 30.33 -42.53
C ILE A 218 -30.93 31.30 -43.51
N ALA A 219 -29.62 31.13 -43.72
CA ALA A 219 -28.85 31.92 -44.67
C ALA A 219 -29.11 31.55 -46.15
N LYS A 220 -29.99 30.56 -46.43
CA LYS A 220 -30.32 30.06 -47.78
C LYS A 220 -29.10 29.66 -48.61
N ARG A 221 -28.11 29.04 -47.97
CA ARG A 221 -26.89 28.53 -48.63
C ARG A 221 -27.00 27.03 -48.92
N GLU A 222 -26.15 26.53 -49.82
CA GLU A 222 -26.06 25.10 -50.12
C GLU A 222 -25.54 24.29 -48.91
N LEU A 223 -26.12 23.12 -48.67
CA LEU A 223 -25.85 22.25 -47.52
C LEU A 223 -24.57 21.40 -47.65
N GLN A 224 -23.59 21.83 -48.43
CA GLN A 224 -22.34 21.09 -48.62
C GLN A 224 -21.21 21.70 -47.77
N ASN A 225 -20.43 20.85 -47.09
CA ASN A 225 -19.24 21.22 -46.32
C ASN A 225 -19.49 22.33 -45.27
N ILE A 226 -20.51 22.15 -44.43
CA ILE A 226 -20.90 23.14 -43.41
C ILE A 226 -19.80 23.24 -42.34
N PRO A 227 -19.15 24.41 -42.18
CA PRO A 227 -18.13 24.59 -41.16
C PRO A 227 -18.77 24.68 -39.77
N VAL A 228 -18.48 23.72 -38.90
CA VAL A 228 -18.98 23.69 -37.52
C VAL A 228 -18.00 24.45 -36.63
N ASN A 229 -18.44 25.57 -36.07
CA ASN A 229 -17.63 26.37 -35.17
C ASN A 229 -17.69 25.82 -33.74
N ARG A 230 -16.66 25.06 -33.34
CA ARG A 230 -16.56 24.43 -32.01
C ARG A 230 -15.91 25.29 -30.94
N LYS A 231 -15.83 26.60 -31.16
CA LYS A 231 -15.19 27.53 -30.22
C LYS A 231 -16.12 27.79 -29.04
N ILE A 232 -15.92 27.05 -27.96
CA ILE A 232 -16.80 27.04 -26.77
C ILE A 232 -16.95 28.40 -26.08
N THR A 233 -16.01 29.32 -26.28
CA THR A 233 -16.08 30.68 -25.73
C THR A 233 -17.29 31.46 -26.22
N LEU A 234 -17.84 31.08 -27.38
CA LEU A 234 -19.04 31.70 -27.95
C LEU A 234 -20.33 31.33 -27.21
N LEU A 235 -20.31 30.23 -26.45
CA LEU A 235 -21.44 29.78 -25.63
C LEU A 235 -21.49 30.49 -24.27
N ASN A 236 -20.41 31.17 -23.87
CA ASN A 236 -20.32 31.86 -22.59
C ASN A 236 -21.24 33.10 -22.57
N GLY A 237 -22.08 33.22 -21.54
CA GLY A 237 -23.07 34.30 -21.43
C GLY A 237 -24.28 34.16 -22.36
N THR A 238 -24.48 32.98 -22.96
CA THR A 238 -25.66 32.67 -23.79
C THR A 238 -26.61 31.72 -23.06
N LEU A 239 -27.77 31.42 -23.66
CA LEU A 239 -28.68 30.36 -23.16
C LEU A 239 -28.00 28.97 -23.10
N HIS A 240 -26.87 28.80 -23.77
CA HIS A 240 -26.06 27.59 -23.83
C HIS A 240 -24.85 27.60 -22.88
N GLU A 241 -24.81 28.53 -21.91
CA GLU A 241 -23.71 28.63 -20.94
C GLU A 241 -23.46 27.33 -20.16
N LYS A 242 -24.50 26.50 -19.98
CA LYS A 242 -24.38 25.18 -19.36
C LYS A 242 -23.42 24.25 -20.11
N HIS A 243 -23.47 24.24 -21.46
CA HIS A 243 -22.52 23.49 -22.29
C HIS A 243 -21.09 24.03 -22.13
N TYR A 244 -20.92 25.37 -22.09
CA TYR A 244 -19.61 25.99 -21.85
C TYR A 244 -19.00 25.53 -20.51
N ARG A 245 -19.78 25.60 -19.43
CA ARG A 245 -19.35 25.18 -18.09
C ARG A 245 -19.00 23.69 -18.06
N PHE A 246 -19.81 22.85 -18.70
CA PHE A 246 -19.55 21.41 -18.78
C PHE A 246 -18.22 21.11 -19.47
N ILE A 247 -17.99 21.65 -20.67
CA ILE A 247 -16.75 21.42 -21.42
C ILE A 247 -15.55 21.91 -20.62
N ARG A 248 -15.64 23.09 -19.98
CA ARG A 248 -14.56 23.64 -19.13
C ARG A 248 -14.22 22.69 -17.98
N ASN A 249 -15.23 22.13 -17.31
CA ASN A 249 -15.03 21.19 -16.22
C ASN A 249 -14.45 19.85 -16.73
N ALA A 250 -14.84 19.41 -17.93
CA ALA A 250 -14.26 18.23 -18.57
C ALA A 250 -12.76 18.42 -18.90
N PHE A 251 -12.35 19.61 -19.33
CA PHE A 251 -10.93 19.96 -19.50
C PHE A 251 -10.15 19.88 -18.17
N LEU A 252 -10.71 20.42 -17.08
CA LEU A 252 -10.09 20.36 -15.75
C LEU A 252 -10.00 18.91 -15.24
N PHE A 253 -11.07 18.13 -15.41
CA PHE A 253 -11.10 16.72 -15.07
C PHE A 253 -10.04 15.93 -15.83
N TYR A 254 -9.93 16.16 -17.15
CA TYR A 254 -8.90 15.53 -17.98
C TYR A 254 -7.48 15.85 -17.47
N GLN A 255 -7.19 17.11 -17.10
CA GLN A 255 -5.88 17.50 -16.59
C GLN A 255 -5.54 16.79 -15.27
N ILE A 256 -6.48 16.71 -14.35
CA ILE A 256 -6.30 16.03 -13.05
C ILE A 256 -6.14 14.52 -13.28
N GLY A 257 -7.05 13.90 -14.03
CA GLY A 257 -7.03 12.48 -14.33
C GLY A 257 -5.75 12.05 -15.05
N LYS A 258 -5.30 12.85 -16.02
CA LYS A 258 -4.01 12.68 -16.69
C LYS A 258 -2.84 12.74 -15.72
N LYS A 259 -2.79 13.72 -14.81
CA LYS A 259 -1.69 13.85 -13.84
C LYS A 259 -1.60 12.61 -12.94
N ILE A 260 -2.74 12.10 -12.48
CA ILE A 260 -2.85 10.90 -11.63
C ILE A 260 -2.46 9.63 -12.42
N TYR A 261 -2.86 9.54 -13.70
CA TYR A 261 -2.55 8.41 -14.56
C TYR A 261 -1.09 8.38 -15.05
N ASP A 262 -0.50 9.52 -15.43
CA ASP A 262 0.85 9.61 -16.00
C ASP A 262 1.96 9.50 -14.94
N THR A 263 1.62 9.63 -13.65
CA THR A 263 2.59 9.58 -12.55
C THR A 263 2.58 8.19 -11.93
N PRO A 264 3.72 7.47 -11.85
CA PRO A 264 3.84 6.24 -11.08
C PRO A 264 3.89 6.60 -9.59
N VAL A 265 2.75 7.02 -9.05
CA VAL A 265 2.61 7.55 -7.69
C VAL A 265 3.00 6.47 -6.69
N LEU A 266 2.55 5.24 -6.91
CA LEU A 266 2.83 4.14 -5.98
C LEU A 266 4.33 3.79 -5.99
N THR A 267 4.96 3.61 -7.15
CA THR A 267 6.39 3.28 -7.26
C THR A 267 7.28 4.28 -6.54
N ARG A 268 7.03 5.59 -6.70
CA ARG A 268 7.79 6.62 -5.99
C ARG A 268 7.55 6.59 -4.49
N LEU A 269 6.28 6.49 -4.08
CA LEU A 269 5.88 6.43 -2.67
C LEU A 269 6.36 5.17 -1.95
N LEU A 270 6.67 4.10 -2.66
CA LEU A 270 7.13 2.83 -2.06
C LEU A 270 8.65 2.74 -1.98
N HIS A 271 9.37 3.38 -2.92
CA HIS A 271 10.83 3.43 -2.94
C HIS A 271 11.39 4.52 -2.02
N GLU A 272 10.67 5.63 -1.83
CA GLU A 272 10.98 6.68 -0.86
C GLU A 272 10.09 6.46 0.35
N GLU A 273 10.65 6.29 1.55
CA GLU A 273 9.95 5.84 2.76
C GLU A 273 8.54 6.43 2.93
N THR A 274 7.53 5.58 2.69
CA THR A 274 6.11 5.94 2.70
C THR A 274 5.69 6.49 4.06
N SER A 275 5.03 7.65 4.05
CA SER A 275 4.66 8.41 5.24
C SER A 275 3.18 8.78 5.25
N GLU A 276 2.65 9.20 6.41
CA GLU A 276 1.29 9.75 6.49
C GLU A 276 1.07 10.98 5.59
N ARG A 277 2.13 11.72 5.23
CA ARG A 277 2.00 12.87 4.33
C ARG A 277 1.60 12.46 2.92
N ASP A 278 2.03 11.28 2.49
CA ASP A 278 1.74 10.73 1.18
C ASP A 278 0.27 10.29 1.08
N LEU A 279 -0.27 9.76 2.18
CA LEU A 279 -1.68 9.48 2.31
C LEU A 279 -2.52 10.76 2.13
N ILE A 280 -2.12 11.86 2.79
CA ILE A 280 -2.79 13.16 2.68
C ILE A 280 -2.74 13.69 1.23
N GLU A 281 -1.63 13.51 0.52
CA GLU A 281 -1.55 13.95 -0.89
C GLU A 281 -2.50 13.16 -1.80
N VAL A 282 -2.58 11.84 -1.61
CA VAL A 282 -3.51 10.99 -2.39
C VAL A 282 -4.97 11.28 -2.02
N GLU A 283 -5.26 11.56 -0.75
CA GLU A 283 -6.59 11.99 -0.30
C GLU A 283 -6.97 13.34 -0.92
N LYS A 284 -6.07 14.33 -0.99
CA LYS A 284 -6.31 15.59 -1.71
C LYS A 284 -6.60 15.41 -3.19
N HIS A 285 -5.91 14.48 -3.86
CA HIS A 285 -6.23 14.14 -5.25
C HIS A 285 -7.65 13.56 -5.39
N THR A 286 -8.07 12.75 -4.41
CA THR A 286 -9.42 12.18 -4.33
C THR A 286 -10.47 13.28 -4.19
N GLU A 287 -10.26 14.22 -3.26
CA GLU A 287 -11.15 15.37 -3.05
C GLU A 287 -11.29 16.22 -4.32
N ALA A 288 -10.17 16.50 -5.00
CA ALA A 288 -10.18 17.27 -6.24
C ALA A 288 -10.97 16.55 -7.36
N LEU A 289 -10.83 15.22 -7.49
CA LEU A 289 -11.60 14.43 -8.45
C LEU A 289 -13.10 14.42 -8.11
N GLN A 290 -13.45 14.24 -6.83
CA GLN A 290 -14.83 14.27 -6.35
C GLN A 290 -15.49 15.62 -6.62
N GLU A 291 -14.79 16.71 -6.33
CA GLU A 291 -15.30 18.05 -6.57
C GLU A 291 -15.52 18.29 -8.06
N GLN A 292 -14.56 17.96 -8.92
CA GLN A 292 -14.75 18.11 -10.37
C GLN A 292 -15.88 17.21 -10.91
N SER A 293 -16.02 15.98 -10.38
CA SER A 293 -17.16 15.12 -10.75
C SER A 293 -18.51 15.72 -10.35
N ARG A 294 -18.60 16.38 -9.19
CA ARG A 294 -19.82 17.09 -8.77
C ARG A 294 -20.11 18.30 -9.66
N MET A 295 -19.07 19.07 -10.00
CA MET A 295 -19.21 20.20 -10.92
C MET A 295 -19.65 19.77 -12.32
N LEU A 296 -19.26 18.56 -12.77
CA LEU A 296 -19.74 17.96 -14.00
C LEU A 296 -21.23 17.58 -13.90
N ASN A 297 -21.68 16.96 -12.80
CA ASN A 297 -23.11 16.65 -12.59
C ASN A 297 -23.97 17.92 -12.63
N ASN A 298 -23.57 18.96 -11.90
CA ASN A 298 -24.30 20.24 -11.87
C ASN A 298 -24.36 20.93 -13.24
N ALA A 299 -23.42 20.63 -14.13
CA ALA A 299 -23.36 21.14 -15.49
C ALA A 299 -23.93 20.16 -16.54
N SER A 300 -24.24 18.92 -16.17
CA SER A 300 -24.71 17.86 -17.07
C SER A 300 -26.17 18.09 -17.48
N ILE A 301 -26.50 17.78 -18.74
CA ILE A 301 -27.84 18.02 -19.30
C ILE A 301 -28.69 16.77 -19.22
N LEU A 302 -28.06 15.60 -19.08
CA LEU A 302 -28.73 14.31 -18.97
C LEU A 302 -29.56 14.13 -17.68
N GLU A 303 -29.35 14.93 -16.62
CA GLU A 303 -30.19 14.88 -15.39
C GLU A 303 -31.51 15.69 -15.50
N GLY A 304 -31.91 16.07 -16.72
CA GLY A 304 -33.01 17.00 -16.98
C GLY A 304 -34.30 16.39 -17.53
N GLN A 305 -34.72 15.18 -17.15
CA GLN A 305 -36.12 14.72 -17.32
C GLN A 305 -36.53 13.67 -16.25
N ASP A 306 -37.03 14.16 -15.11
CA ASP A 306 -38.11 13.53 -14.32
C ASP A 306 -39.12 14.69 -14.08
N GLY A 307 -40.21 14.79 -14.85
CA GLY A 307 -41.55 14.34 -14.45
C GLY A 307 -42.11 15.13 -13.24
N GLY A 308 -43.16 15.94 -13.28
CA GLY A 308 -44.16 16.30 -14.27
C GLY A 308 -45.16 17.29 -13.63
N ALA A 309 -45.93 17.95 -14.48
CA ALA A 309 -47.23 18.59 -14.22
C ALA A 309 -47.45 19.41 -12.92
N SER A 310 -47.60 20.72 -13.08
CA SER A 310 -48.86 21.36 -12.68
C SER A 310 -49.23 22.40 -13.74
N ARG A 311 -50.15 21.99 -14.62
CA ARG A 311 -51.22 22.91 -15.04
C ARG A 311 -52.00 23.20 -13.77
N ASP A 312 -52.13 24.47 -13.41
CA ASP A 312 -53.38 25.11 -12.99
C ASP A 312 -53.10 26.53 -12.49
N CYS A 313 -54.03 27.41 -12.87
CA CYS A 313 -54.09 28.88 -12.80
C CYS A 313 -53.51 29.60 -14.02
#